data_AF-A0AB40DE97-F1
#
_entry.id   AF-A0AB40DE97-F1
#
_cell.length_a   1.000
_cell.length_b   1.000
_cell.length_c   1.000
_cell.angle_alpha   90.00
_cell.angle_beta   90.00
_cell.angle_gamma   90.00
#
_symmetry.space_group_name_H-M   'P 1'
#
loop_
_entity.id
_entity.type
_entity.pdbx_description
1 polymer ?
#
loop_
_entity_poly.entity_id
_entity_poly.type
_entity_poly.pdbx_seq_one_letter_code
_entity_poly.pdbx_strand_id
1 'polypeptide(L)'
;MTDPRIRQLVIKSGVVRRLTKEKSCYAKEVQTEQTRLDKFRGEGADDHVLRKQEEVIQECVMMVPDSKRRLQKELETLEKYLADELDLKETEEYTKAAEIVKAAKAELEV
;
A
#
# COMPACT_ATOMS: atom_id res chain seq x y z
N MET A 1 -14.33 -21.08 22.97
CA MET A 1 -14.74 -19.85 22.28
C MET A 1 -13.46 -19.13 21.91
N THR A 2 -13.21 -18.82 20.64
CA THR A 2 -11.99 -18.11 20.22
C THR A 2 -11.96 -16.73 20.87
N ASP A 3 -10.81 -16.32 21.43
CA ASP A 3 -10.62 -15.02 22.05
C ASP A 3 -11.09 -13.90 21.08
N PRO A 4 -12.06 -13.04 21.47
CA PRO A 4 -12.57 -11.97 20.60
C PRO A 4 -11.48 -11.03 20.05
N ARG A 5 -10.36 -10.90 20.77
CA ARG A 5 -9.21 -10.08 20.37
C ARG A 5 -8.47 -10.66 19.17
N ILE A 6 -8.40 -11.99 19.06
CA ILE A 6 -7.84 -12.69 17.90
C ILE A 6 -8.65 -12.33 16.64
N ARG A 7 -9.98 -12.30 16.74
CA ARG A 7 -10.84 -11.89 15.62
C ARG A 7 -10.56 -10.44 15.19
N GLN A 8 -10.36 -9.54 16.14
CA GLN A 8 -10.00 -8.15 15.84
C GLN A 8 -8.63 -8.03 15.17
N LEU A 9 -7.63 -8.80 15.61
CA LEU A 9 -6.32 -8.88 14.94
C LEU A 9 -6.48 -9.25 13.47
N VAL A 10 -7.23 -10.31 13.17
CA VAL A 10 -7.44 -10.77 11.79
C VAL A 10 -8.11 -9.68 10.94
N ILE A 11 -9.13 -9.00 11.47
CA ILE A 11 -9.85 -7.95 10.76
C ILE A 11 -8.92 -6.77 10.44
N LYS A 12 -8.26 -6.21 11.47
CA LYS A 12 -7.37 -5.06 11.33
C LYS A 12 -6.19 -5.36 10.40
N SER A 13 -5.58 -6.54 10.56
CA SER A 13 -4.53 -7.04 9.67
C SER A 13 -4.99 -7.17 8.23
N GLY A 14 -6.22 -7.65 8.00
CA GLY A 14 -6.81 -7.75 6.67
C GLY A 14 -7.03 -6.40 6.00
N VAL A 15 -7.37 -5.36 6.77
CA VAL A 15 -7.49 -3.98 6.28
C VAL A 15 -6.12 -3.45 5.85
N VAL A 16 -5.12 -3.51 6.73
CA VAL A 16 -3.75 -3.04 6.43
C VAL A 16 -3.20 -3.77 5.20
N ARG A 17 -3.31 -5.11 5.14
CA ARG A 17 -2.84 -5.91 3.99
C ARG A 17 -3.48 -5.48 2.66
N ARG A 18 -4.77 -5.13 2.64
CA ARG A 18 -5.45 -4.66 1.43
C ARG A 18 -4.95 -3.29 1.01
N LEU A 19 -4.82 -2.36 1.94
CA LEU A 19 -4.31 -1.00 1.68
C LEU A 19 -2.85 -1.02 1.21
N THR A 20 -2.01 -1.91 1.75
CA THR A 20 -0.64 -2.12 1.28
C THR A 20 -0.62 -2.52 -0.19
N LYS A 21 -1.48 -3.48 -0.58
CA LYS A 21 -1.59 -3.90 -1.98
C LYS A 21 -2.12 -2.80 -2.90
N GLU A 22 -3.11 -2.04 -2.43
CA GLU A 22 -3.70 -0.92 -3.17
C GLU A 22 -2.63 0.15 -3.48
N LYS A 23 -1.89 0.61 -2.46
CA LYS A 23 -0.80 1.58 -2.67
C LYS A 23 0.29 1.04 -3.60
N SER A 24 0.68 -0.23 -3.43
CA SER A 24 1.69 -0.88 -4.28
C SER A 24 1.23 -0.96 -5.73
N CYS A 25 -0.07 -1.20 -5.97
CA CYS A 25 -0.66 -1.23 -7.31
C CYS A 25 -0.55 0.14 -7.99
N TYR A 26 -1.00 1.21 -7.33
CA TYR A 26 -0.92 2.56 -7.90
C TYR A 26 0.53 3.02 -8.12
N ALA A 27 1.45 2.69 -7.21
CA ALA A 27 2.87 3.00 -7.40
C ALA A 27 3.47 2.30 -8.64
N LYS A 28 3.11 1.04 -8.87
CA LYS A 28 3.54 0.29 -10.06
C LYS A 28 2.91 0.83 -11.34
N GLU A 29 1.68 1.29 -11.29
CA GLU A 29 1.00 1.90 -12.43
C GLU A 29 1.71 3.18 -12.87
N VAL A 30 2.10 4.04 -11.92
CA VAL A 30 2.93 5.22 -12.19
C VAL A 30 4.25 4.84 -12.89
N GLN A 31 4.94 3.81 -12.39
CA GLN A 31 6.20 3.32 -13.01
C GLN A 31 5.98 2.77 -14.42
N THR A 32 4.86 2.07 -14.64
CA THR A 32 4.49 1.49 -15.94
C THR A 32 4.25 2.60 -16.96
N GLU A 33 3.48 3.63 -16.59
CA GLU A 33 3.19 4.75 -17.48
C GLU A 33 4.42 5.65 -17.72
N GLN A 34 5.34 5.77 -16.75
CA GLN A 34 6.64 6.42 -16.95
C GLN A 34 7.51 5.63 -17.95
N THR A 35 7.61 4.31 -17.79
CA THR A 35 8.34 3.44 -18.72
C THR A 35 7.76 3.56 -20.14
N ARG A 36 6.44 3.68 -20.25
CA ARG A 36 5.74 3.89 -21.52
C ARG A 36 6.07 5.24 -22.16
N LEU A 37 6.16 6.31 -21.37
CA LEU A 37 6.60 7.62 -21.86
C LEU A 37 8.02 7.57 -22.40
N ASP A 38 8.94 6.91 -21.69
CA ASP A 38 10.32 6.76 -22.15
C ASP A 38 10.42 5.95 -23.45
N LYS A 39 9.56 4.94 -23.61
CA LYS A 39 9.43 4.21 -24.87
C LYS A 39 8.95 5.12 -26.01
N PHE A 40 7.91 5.93 -25.80
CA PHE A 40 7.43 6.88 -26.81
C PHE A 40 8.51 7.89 -27.21
N ARG A 41 9.31 8.37 -26.26
CA ARG A 41 10.47 9.24 -26.54
C ARG A 41 11.52 8.52 -27.40
N GLY A 42 11.84 7.27 -27.08
CA GLY A 42 12.79 6.45 -27.84
C GLY A 42 12.31 6.12 -29.27
N GLU A 43 11.00 6.02 -29.48
CA GLU A 43 10.37 5.77 -30.78
C GLU A 43 10.19 7.06 -31.62
N GLY A 44 10.53 8.23 -31.06
CA GLY A 44 10.37 9.51 -31.77
C GLY A 44 8.91 9.96 -31.92
N ALA A 45 8.05 9.60 -30.96
CA ALA A 45 6.67 10.06 -30.92
C ALA A 45 6.60 11.60 -30.87
N ASP A 46 5.52 12.16 -31.44
CA ASP A 46 5.33 13.62 -31.46
C ASP A 46 4.95 14.21 -30.09
N ASP A 47 5.06 15.54 -30.00
CA ASP A 47 4.77 16.28 -28.77
C ASP A 47 3.34 16.08 -28.24
N HIS A 48 2.38 15.83 -29.13
CA HIS A 48 0.99 15.61 -28.72
C HIS A 48 0.85 14.27 -27.98
N VAL A 49 1.47 13.20 -28.49
CA VAL A 49 1.50 11.89 -27.84
C VAL A 49 2.24 11.96 -26.50
N LEU A 50 3.39 12.63 -26.46
CA LEU A 50 4.18 12.76 -25.22
C LEU A 50 3.41 13.53 -24.14
N ARG A 51 2.78 14.67 -24.49
CA ARG A 51 1.94 15.43 -23.56
C ARG A 51 0.76 14.62 -23.05
N LYS A 52 0.10 13.85 -23.92
CA LYS A 52 -1.04 13.03 -23.49
C LYS A 52 -0.61 11.95 -22.51
N GLN A 53 0.55 11.35 -22.72
CA GLN A 53 1.10 10.36 -21.81
C GLN A 53 1.51 10.99 -20.46
N GLU A 54 2.02 12.23 -20.45
CA GLU A 54 2.29 12.97 -19.23
C GLU A 54 1.00 13.24 -18.42
N GLU A 55 -0.12 13.59 -19.07
CA GLU A 55 -1.43 13.72 -18.41
C GLU A 55 -1.85 12.41 -17.73
N VAL A 56 -1.72 11.28 -18.43
CA VAL A 56 -2.03 9.95 -17.87
C VAL A 56 -1.18 9.67 -16.63
N ILE A 57 0.12 9.97 -16.67
CA ILE A 57 1.00 9.80 -15.51
C ILE A 57 0.52 10.68 -14.34
N GLN A 58 0.11 11.92 -14.58
CA GLN A 58 -0.43 12.79 -13.52
C GLN A 58 -1.68 12.20 -12.89
N GLU A 59 -2.60 11.65 -13.69
CA GLU A 59 -3.80 10.97 -13.18
C GLU A 59 -3.45 9.79 -12.26
N CYS A 60 -2.47 8.96 -12.65
CA CYS A 60 -2.00 7.86 -11.81
C CYS A 60 -1.35 8.37 -10.51
N VAL A 61 -0.51 9.41 -10.60
CA VAL A 61 0.18 10.00 -9.43
C VAL A 61 -0.82 10.56 -8.42
N MET A 62 -1.92 11.15 -8.87
CA MET A 62 -2.95 11.70 -7.98
C MET A 62 -3.65 10.65 -7.10
N MET A 63 -3.58 9.36 -7.45
CA MET A 63 -4.18 8.26 -6.67
C MET A 63 -3.31 7.78 -5.50
N VAL A 64 -1.99 7.98 -5.57
CA VAL A 64 -1.04 7.48 -4.57
C VAL A 64 -1.19 8.15 -3.18
N PRO A 65 -1.42 9.48 -3.06
CA PRO A 65 -1.51 10.13 -1.76
C PRO A 65 -2.63 9.62 -0.85
N ASP A 66 -3.83 9.37 -1.39
CA ASP A 66 -4.97 8.90 -0.59
C ASP A 66 -4.74 7.48 -0.07
N SER A 67 -4.29 6.58 -0.96
CA SER A 67 -3.97 5.20 -0.58
C SER A 67 -2.87 5.14 0.49
N LYS A 68 -1.82 5.99 0.36
CA LYS A 68 -0.76 6.15 1.37
C LYS A 68 -1.33 6.63 2.72
N ARG A 69 -2.16 7.67 2.71
CA ARG A 69 -2.78 8.23 3.93
C ARG A 69 -3.66 7.21 4.64
N ARG A 70 -4.50 6.48 3.89
CA ARG A 70 -5.38 5.44 4.42
C ARG A 70 -4.56 4.29 5.02
N LEU A 71 -3.49 3.87 4.34
CA LEU A 71 -2.57 2.85 4.85
C LEU A 71 -1.91 3.29 6.16
N GLN A 72 -1.38 4.51 6.24
CA GLN A 72 -0.75 5.03 7.46
C GLN A 72 -1.69 5.01 8.67
N LYS A 73 -2.94 5.46 8.47
CA LYS A 73 -3.94 5.51 9.55
C LYS A 73 -4.27 4.11 10.10
N GLU A 74 -4.53 3.15 9.21
CA GLU A 74 -4.89 1.80 9.64
C GLU A 74 -3.67 1.03 10.16
N LEU A 75 -2.47 1.32 9.66
CA LEU A 75 -1.22 0.82 10.20
C LEU A 75 -1.02 1.26 11.66
N GLU A 76 -1.14 2.55 11.95
CA GLU A 76 -1.04 3.09 13.31
C GLU A 76 -2.08 2.43 14.23
N THR A 77 -3.29 2.20 13.72
CA THR A 77 -4.36 1.50 14.46
C THR A 77 -4.00 0.06 14.79
N LEU A 78 -3.40 -0.69 13.85
CA LEU A 78 -2.95 -2.06 14.08
C LEU A 78 -1.74 -2.12 15.02
N GLU A 79 -0.81 -1.17 14.90
CA GLU A 79 0.37 -1.10 15.78
C GLU A 79 -0.01 -0.84 17.23
N LYS A 80 -0.92 0.11 17.48
CA LYS A 80 -1.46 0.35 18.82
C LYS A 80 -2.13 -0.91 19.36
N TYR A 81 -2.95 -1.57 18.54
CA TYR A 81 -3.60 -2.81 18.95
C TYR A 81 -2.63 -3.93 19.32
N LEU A 82 -1.52 -4.09 18.57
CA LEU A 82 -0.47 -5.05 18.93
C LEU A 82 0.24 -4.68 20.23
N ALA A 83 0.50 -3.38 20.45
CA ALA A 83 1.12 -2.90 21.67
C ALA A 83 0.24 -3.09 22.92
N ASP A 84 -1.08 -3.02 22.76
CA ASP A 84 -2.04 -3.23 23.87
C ASP A 84 -2.24 -4.72 24.20
N GLU A 85 -2.04 -5.60 23.22
CA GLU A 85 -2.36 -7.05 23.31
C GLU A 85 -1.10 -7.94 23.30
N LEU A 86 -0.04 -7.52 24.01
CA LEU A 86 1.25 -8.22 24.07
C LEU A 86 1.15 -9.63 24.67
N ASP A 87 0.12 -9.92 25.44
CA ASP A 87 -0.18 -11.27 25.96
C ASP A 87 -0.53 -12.26 24.84
N LEU A 88 -0.93 -11.76 23.66
CA LEU A 88 -1.22 -12.58 22.48
C LEU A 88 0.01 -12.83 21.58
N LYS A 89 1.21 -12.37 21.95
CA LYS A 89 2.42 -12.43 21.10
C LYS A 89 2.80 -13.82 20.59
N GLU A 90 2.40 -14.88 21.31
CA GLU A 90 2.70 -16.27 20.97
C GLU A 90 1.64 -16.89 20.03
N THR A 91 0.57 -16.16 19.74
CA THR A 91 -0.46 -16.59 18.79
C THR A 91 0.00 -16.41 17.35
N GLU A 92 -0.48 -17.29 16.48
CA GLU A 92 -0.20 -17.25 15.06
C GLU A 92 -0.77 -15.96 14.42
N GLU A 93 -1.92 -15.50 14.89
CA GLU A 93 -2.56 -14.29 14.38
C GLU A 93 -1.79 -13.02 14.74
N TYR A 94 -1.22 -12.95 15.95
CA TYR A 94 -0.37 -11.82 16.35
C TYR A 94 0.91 -11.76 15.51
N THR A 95 1.57 -12.91 15.34
CA THR A 95 2.81 -12.97 14.54
C THR A 95 2.56 -12.58 13.08
N LYS A 96 1.48 -13.09 12.47
CA LYS A 96 1.02 -12.68 11.12
C LYS A 96 0.70 -11.18 11.04
N ALA A 97 0.03 -10.63 12.05
CA ALA A 97 -0.27 -9.21 12.12
C ALA A 97 1.02 -8.36 12.17
N ALA A 98 2.01 -8.77 12.96
CA ALA A 98 3.32 -8.11 13.05
C ALA A 98 4.10 -8.16 11.72
N GLU A 99 4.03 -9.27 10.97
CA GLU A 99 4.59 -9.34 9.63
C GLU A 99 3.90 -8.39 8.65
N ILE A 100 2.58 -8.26 8.73
CA ILE A 100 1.81 -7.31 7.91
C ILE A 100 2.21 -5.87 8.24
N VAL A 101 2.42 -5.53 9.51
CA VAL A 101 2.94 -4.22 9.92
C VAL A 101 4.31 -3.96 9.29
N LYS A 102 5.23 -4.93 9.34
CA LYS A 102 6.56 -4.79 8.71
C LYS A 102 6.46 -4.55 7.19
N ALA A 103 5.64 -5.34 6.51
CA ALA A 103 5.43 -5.19 5.07
C ALA A 103 4.81 -3.84 4.71
N ALA A 104 3.82 -3.39 5.48
CA ALA A 104 3.18 -2.09 5.29
C ALA A 104 4.15 -0.91 5.50
N LYS A 105 5.03 -0.99 6.51
CA LYS A 105 6.08 0.02 6.73
C LYS A 105 7.06 0.10 5.56
N ALA A 106 7.57 -1.03 5.10
CA ALA A 106 8.46 -1.07 3.95
C ALA A 106 7.81 -0.46 2.71
N GLU A 107 6.52 -0.74 2.48
CA GLU A 107 5.77 -0.15 1.36
C GLU A 107 5.53 1.36 1.51
N LEU A 108 5.51 1.92 2.72
CA LEU A 108 5.35 3.36 2.95
C LEU A 108 6.63 4.19 2.72
N GLU A 109 7.79 3.54 2.82
CA GLU A 109 9.11 4.13 2.57
C GLU A 109 9.45 4.23 1.08
N VAL A 110 8.73 3.48 0.23
CA VAL A 110 8.81 3.50 -1.25
C VAL A 110 7.83 4.51 -1.83
#